data_AF-A0A094A4J1-F1
#
_entry.id   AF-A0A094A4J1-F1
#
_cell.length_a   1.000
_cell.length_b   1.000
_cell.length_c   1.000
_cell.angle_alpha   90.00
_cell.angle_beta   90.00
_cell.angle_gamma   90.00
#
_symmetry.space_group_name_H-M   'P 1'
#
loop_
_entity.id
_entity.type
_entity.pdbx_description
1 polymer ?
#
loop_
_entity_poly.entity_id
_entity_poly.type
_entity_poly.pdbx_seq_one_letter_code
_entity_poly.pdbx_strand_id
1 'polypeptide(L)'
;TPAATTSLPAPVKAKGRNQQQFEEPFKYITGDHPEVQSIDEFYKLSQRFPRDRFMVRNALGEPAKTIYYTSALIRDILVENEGKGIKFIHGGVRMFMKQDVQGEGVCRWRIQSEGMPILEGYVGEGRVVRLYKRSTLRTLLVEMFPKVTDGCWKNLGEIGERVRDIGMGCCVLRIEPSDDEDGFKERIVLPLWRSLHSLNLMLAKEDRTAMLLRIFNENVPLVNNHHPAQRAAAVVDAAVAEAEVAEAATANGNGEAAAVAEKSEDVEMDAAEAPLESEAASDQL
;
A
#
# COMPACT_ATOMS: atom_id res chain seq x y z
N THR A 1 -40.92 63.49 -27.81
CA THR A 1 -40.15 62.59 -26.95
C THR A 1 -40.53 61.17 -27.31
N PRO A 2 -39.70 60.37 -28.00
CA PRO A 2 -40.05 58.99 -28.28
C PRO A 2 -39.75 58.11 -27.05
N ALA A 3 -40.72 57.28 -26.69
CA ALA A 3 -40.62 56.33 -25.58
C ALA A 3 -39.64 55.20 -25.95
N ALA A 4 -38.67 54.96 -25.07
CA ALA A 4 -37.69 53.89 -25.21
C ALA A 4 -38.36 52.52 -25.01
N THR A 5 -38.41 51.72 -26.07
CA THR A 5 -38.77 50.30 -25.98
C THR A 5 -37.66 49.56 -25.23
N THR A 6 -37.92 49.22 -23.98
CA THR A 6 -37.04 48.35 -23.17
C THR A 6 -37.19 46.91 -23.69
N SER A 7 -36.16 46.41 -24.39
CA SER A 7 -36.09 45.00 -24.77
C SER A 7 -35.73 44.15 -23.55
N LEU A 8 -36.54 43.13 -23.29
CA LEU A 8 -36.25 42.11 -22.28
C LEU A 8 -35.00 41.30 -22.71
N PRO A 9 -34.08 40.96 -21.78
CA PRO A 9 -32.93 40.13 -22.11
C PRO A 9 -33.37 38.72 -22.48
N ALA A 10 -32.75 38.16 -23.53
CA ALA A 10 -33.01 36.81 -24.00
C ALA A 10 -32.75 35.76 -22.89
N PRO A 11 -33.51 34.65 -22.86
CA PRO A 11 -33.32 33.63 -21.83
C PRO A 11 -31.91 33.04 -21.94
N VAL A 12 -31.14 33.17 -20.86
CA VAL A 12 -29.85 32.50 -20.70
C VAL A 12 -30.15 31.00 -20.77
N LYS A 13 -29.76 30.35 -21.87
CA LYS A 13 -29.82 28.89 -21.98
C LYS A 13 -29.03 28.32 -20.82
N ALA A 14 -29.72 27.70 -19.87
CA ALA A 14 -29.09 26.92 -18.83
C ALA A 14 -28.23 25.86 -19.52
N LYS A 15 -26.90 26.06 -19.51
CA LYS A 15 -25.95 25.01 -19.89
C LYS A 15 -26.33 23.78 -19.08
N GLY A 16 -26.69 22.70 -19.79
CA GLY A 16 -27.27 21.50 -19.20
C GLY A 16 -26.47 21.05 -17.99
N ARG A 17 -27.09 21.10 -16.81
CA ARG A 17 -26.64 20.41 -15.58
C ARG A 17 -26.87 18.90 -15.71
N ASN A 18 -26.52 18.35 -16.88
CA ASN A 18 -26.77 16.96 -17.25
C ASN A 18 -25.53 16.31 -17.88
N GLN A 19 -24.32 16.78 -17.52
CA GLN A 19 -23.21 15.83 -17.40
C GLN A 19 -23.52 15.01 -16.14
N GLN A 20 -24.38 14.01 -16.30
CA GLN A 20 -24.52 12.93 -15.33
C GLN A 20 -23.10 12.39 -15.18
N GLN A 21 -22.44 12.75 -14.09
CA GLN A 21 -21.10 12.31 -13.77
C GLN A 21 -21.13 10.78 -13.85
N PHE A 22 -20.43 10.24 -14.86
CA PHE A 22 -20.45 8.81 -15.18
C PHE A 22 -19.98 8.06 -13.93
N GLU A 23 -20.90 7.37 -13.27
CA GLU A 23 -20.61 6.61 -12.07
C GLU A 23 -20.03 5.27 -12.51
N GLU A 24 -18.80 4.97 -12.11
CA GLU A 24 -18.19 3.68 -12.39
C GLU A 24 -19.02 2.59 -11.72
N PRO A 25 -19.59 1.63 -12.47
CA PRO A 25 -20.48 0.65 -11.89
C PRO A 25 -19.73 -0.27 -10.93
N PHE A 26 -20.43 -0.68 -9.88
CA PHE A 26 -19.97 -1.71 -8.96
C PHE A 26 -20.27 -3.08 -9.56
N LYS A 27 -19.25 -3.77 -10.05
CA LYS A 27 -19.41 -5.08 -10.68
C LYS A 27 -18.76 -6.16 -9.83
N TYR A 28 -19.58 -7.08 -9.35
CA TYR A 28 -19.09 -8.24 -8.61
C TYR A 28 -18.51 -9.27 -9.57
N ILE A 29 -17.36 -9.82 -9.19
CA ILE A 29 -16.70 -10.88 -9.95
C ILE A 29 -16.94 -12.22 -9.26
N THR A 30 -17.07 -13.28 -10.06
CA THR A 30 -17.31 -14.62 -9.55
C THR A 30 -16.05 -15.20 -8.92
N GLY A 31 -16.21 -16.15 -7.99
CA GLY A 31 -15.09 -16.87 -7.41
C GLY A 31 -14.29 -17.69 -8.45
N ASP A 32 -14.94 -18.10 -9.54
CA ASP A 32 -14.34 -18.87 -10.63
C ASP A 32 -13.55 -18.00 -11.63
N HIS A 33 -13.54 -16.68 -11.43
CA HIS A 33 -12.78 -15.78 -12.29
C HIS A 33 -11.28 -16.14 -12.24
N PRO A 34 -10.55 -16.23 -13.38
CA PRO A 34 -9.15 -16.69 -13.42
C PRO A 34 -8.21 -15.92 -12.47
N GLU A 35 -8.36 -14.59 -12.38
CA GLU A 35 -7.60 -13.77 -11.43
C GLU A 35 -7.91 -14.11 -9.96
N VAL A 36 -9.17 -14.42 -9.63
CA VAL A 36 -9.56 -14.80 -8.27
C VAL A 36 -8.98 -16.18 -7.92
N GLN A 37 -9.01 -17.12 -8.86
CA GLN A 37 -8.37 -18.44 -8.70
C GLN A 37 -6.85 -18.31 -8.53
N SER A 38 -6.20 -17.43 -9.28
CA SER A 38 -4.77 -17.14 -9.13
C SER A 38 -4.43 -16.58 -7.75
N ILE A 39 -5.24 -15.64 -7.25
CA ILE A 39 -5.12 -15.11 -5.87
C ILE A 39 -5.32 -16.23 -4.85
N ASP A 40 -6.36 -17.04 -5.02
CA ASP A 40 -6.70 -18.15 -4.13
C ASP A 40 -5.55 -19.14 -3.97
N GLU A 41 -5.00 -19.58 -5.11
CA GLU A 41 -3.91 -20.54 -5.18
C GLU A 41 -2.62 -19.96 -4.61
N PHE A 42 -2.31 -18.70 -4.91
CA PHE A 42 -1.07 -18.06 -4.45
C PHE A 42 -1.08 -17.82 -2.94
N TYR A 43 -2.17 -17.26 -2.41
CA TYR A 43 -2.31 -16.99 -0.98
C TYR A 43 -2.70 -18.23 -0.16
N LYS A 44 -3.00 -19.35 -0.84
CA LYS A 44 -3.51 -20.58 -0.24
C LYS A 44 -4.69 -20.25 0.68
N LEU A 45 -5.64 -19.46 0.16
CA LEU A 45 -6.74 -18.96 0.97
C LEU A 45 -7.60 -20.10 1.47
N SER A 46 -8.01 -20.01 2.73
CA SER A 46 -8.94 -20.95 3.34
C SER A 46 -10.25 -21.04 2.53
N GLN A 47 -10.77 -22.25 2.37
CA GLN A 47 -12.07 -22.47 1.72
C GLN A 47 -13.23 -21.77 2.46
N ARG A 48 -13.04 -21.42 3.74
CA ARG A 48 -14.00 -20.63 4.53
C ARG A 48 -14.10 -19.15 4.10
N PHE A 49 -13.14 -18.64 3.33
CA PHE A 49 -13.15 -17.25 2.88
C PHE A 49 -14.19 -17.03 1.76
N PRO A 50 -15.16 -16.11 1.90
CA PRO A 50 -16.16 -15.89 0.86
C PRO A 50 -15.58 -15.24 -0.40
N ARG A 51 -15.73 -15.90 -1.55
CA ARG A 51 -15.21 -15.46 -2.87
C ARG A 51 -16.26 -14.72 -3.71
N ASP A 52 -17.47 -14.57 -3.19
CA ASP A 52 -18.64 -13.96 -3.83
C ASP A 52 -18.80 -12.46 -3.49
N ARG A 53 -17.76 -11.83 -2.94
CA ARG A 53 -17.76 -10.44 -2.46
C ARG A 53 -16.63 -9.60 -3.05
N PHE A 54 -15.92 -10.15 -4.03
CA PHE A 54 -14.97 -9.39 -4.82
C PHE A 54 -15.69 -8.52 -5.83
N MET A 55 -15.23 -7.29 -5.97
CA MET A 55 -15.88 -6.28 -6.79
C MET A 55 -14.85 -5.39 -7.47
N VAL A 56 -15.18 -4.94 -8.69
CA VAL A 56 -14.38 -3.97 -9.45
C VAL A 56 -15.22 -2.74 -9.79
N ARG A 57 -14.54 -1.64 -10.07
CA ARG A 57 -15.13 -0.34 -10.43
C ARG A 57 -14.92 -0.07 -11.92
N ASN A 58 -15.56 -0.86 -12.78
CA ASN A 58 -15.58 -0.62 -14.21
C ASN A 58 -16.78 -1.32 -14.87
N ALA A 59 -17.19 -0.84 -16.04
CA ALA A 59 -18.35 -1.35 -16.75
C ALA A 59 -18.21 -2.80 -17.23
N LEU A 60 -16.97 -3.24 -17.50
CA LEU A 60 -16.69 -4.57 -18.02
C LEU A 60 -16.73 -5.67 -16.94
N GLY A 61 -16.61 -5.30 -15.66
CA GLY A 61 -16.49 -6.27 -14.58
C GLY A 61 -15.13 -6.97 -14.55
N GLU A 62 -14.09 -6.37 -15.14
CA GLU A 62 -12.77 -6.99 -15.25
C GLU A 62 -11.78 -6.51 -14.16
N PRO A 63 -11.02 -7.40 -13.52
CA PRO A 63 -9.94 -7.04 -12.59
C PRO A 63 -8.76 -6.34 -13.29
N ALA A 64 -8.87 -5.03 -13.53
CA ALA A 64 -7.86 -4.25 -14.22
C ALA A 64 -6.75 -3.72 -13.29
N LYS A 65 -7.12 -2.93 -12.26
CA LYS A 65 -6.17 -2.25 -11.34
C LYS A 65 -6.39 -2.63 -9.87
N THR A 66 -7.65 -2.61 -9.43
CA THR A 66 -8.00 -2.80 -8.01
C THR A 66 -9.17 -3.76 -7.91
N ILE A 67 -9.06 -4.71 -6.98
CA ILE A 67 -10.17 -5.54 -6.53
C ILE A 67 -10.56 -5.06 -5.14
N TYR A 68 -11.82 -4.67 -5.01
CA TYR A 68 -12.45 -4.28 -3.77
C TYR A 68 -13.11 -5.50 -3.12
N TYR A 69 -13.29 -5.43 -1.80
CA TYR A 69 -14.02 -6.43 -1.04
C TYR A 69 -15.09 -5.76 -0.18
N THR A 70 -16.25 -6.39 -0.10
CA THR A 70 -17.40 -5.86 0.62
C THR A 70 -17.93 -6.88 1.64
N SER A 71 -18.77 -6.41 2.56
CA SER A 71 -19.58 -7.32 3.38
C SER A 71 -20.73 -7.90 2.55
N ALA A 72 -21.32 -9.01 3.00
CA ALA A 72 -22.47 -9.62 2.32
C ALA A 72 -23.62 -8.62 2.13
N LEU A 73 -23.96 -7.87 3.19
CA LEU A 73 -25.05 -6.90 3.16
C LEU A 73 -24.80 -5.79 2.13
N ILE A 74 -23.57 -5.27 2.06
CA ILE A 74 -23.25 -4.21 1.09
C ILE A 74 -23.27 -4.74 -0.34
N ARG A 75 -22.84 -5.99 -0.57
CA ARG A 75 -23.06 -6.63 -1.87
C ARG A 75 -24.52 -6.66 -2.26
N ASP A 76 -25.38 -7.17 -1.38
CA ASP A 76 -26.79 -7.30 -1.70
C ASP A 76 -27.43 -5.93 -1.99
N ILE A 77 -27.07 -4.90 -1.23
CA ILE A 77 -27.49 -3.50 -1.47
C ILE A 77 -26.99 -2.98 -2.82
N LEU A 78 -25.72 -3.17 -3.15
CA LEU A 78 -25.13 -2.63 -4.38
C LEU A 78 -25.64 -3.34 -5.64
N VAL A 79 -25.83 -4.66 -5.57
CA VAL A 79 -26.44 -5.46 -6.64
C VAL A 79 -27.90 -5.05 -6.82
N GLU A 80 -28.66 -4.91 -5.73
CA GLU A 80 -30.05 -4.48 -5.81
C GLU A 80 -30.16 -3.05 -6.36
N ASN A 81 -29.23 -2.16 -6.03
CA ASN A 81 -29.25 -0.78 -6.51
C ASN A 81 -28.81 -0.62 -7.97
N GLU A 82 -28.28 -1.64 -8.63
CA GLU A 82 -27.77 -1.50 -9.98
C GLU A 82 -28.84 -0.96 -10.95
N GLY A 83 -28.58 0.22 -11.53
CA GLY A 83 -29.54 0.90 -12.42
C GLY A 83 -30.72 1.60 -11.74
N LYS A 84 -30.80 1.62 -10.40
CA LYS A 84 -31.92 2.20 -9.62
C LYS A 84 -31.71 3.62 -9.11
N GLY A 85 -30.51 4.18 -9.33
CA GLY A 85 -30.26 5.62 -9.19
C GLY A 85 -29.80 6.11 -7.82
N ILE A 86 -29.63 5.25 -6.81
CA ILE A 86 -28.89 5.63 -5.60
C ILE A 86 -27.41 5.69 -5.94
N LYS A 87 -26.73 6.76 -5.54
CA LYS A 87 -25.31 6.96 -5.82
C LYS A 87 -24.47 6.47 -4.66
N PHE A 88 -23.49 5.63 -4.94
CA PHE A 88 -22.55 5.13 -3.94
C PHE A 88 -21.14 5.60 -4.30
N ILE A 89 -20.54 6.36 -3.40
CA ILE A 89 -19.14 6.80 -3.57
C ILE A 89 -18.19 5.64 -3.20
N HIS A 90 -18.46 4.98 -2.07
CA HIS A 90 -17.69 3.86 -1.54
C HIS A 90 -18.61 2.71 -1.15
N GLY A 91 -18.20 1.48 -1.46
CA GLY A 91 -18.94 0.26 -1.16
C GLY A 91 -18.13 -0.81 -0.42
N GLY A 92 -16.83 -0.58 -0.23
CA GLY A 92 -15.93 -1.55 0.36
C GLY A 92 -14.52 -1.01 0.48
N VAL A 93 -13.61 -1.90 0.86
CA VAL A 93 -12.19 -1.59 1.01
C VAL A 93 -11.40 -2.10 -0.17
N ARG A 94 -10.26 -1.45 -0.47
CA ARG A 94 -9.31 -1.99 -1.44
C ARG A 94 -8.68 -3.24 -0.83
N MET A 95 -8.94 -4.39 -1.44
CA MET A 95 -8.41 -5.67 -0.95
C MET A 95 -7.11 -6.01 -1.66
N PHE A 96 -7.13 -5.97 -2.99
CA PHE A 96 -5.97 -6.24 -3.81
C PHE A 96 -5.73 -5.10 -4.79
N MET A 97 -4.45 -4.79 -5.01
CA MET A 97 -4.00 -3.92 -6.08
C MET A 97 -3.10 -4.73 -7.01
N LYS A 98 -3.28 -4.53 -8.31
CA LYS A 98 -2.43 -5.13 -9.32
C LYS A 98 -1.05 -4.47 -9.25
N GLN A 99 -0.02 -5.30 -9.28
CA GLN A 99 1.38 -4.90 -9.33
C GLN A 99 2.02 -5.65 -10.49
N ASP A 100 2.68 -4.91 -11.36
CA ASP A 100 3.45 -5.50 -12.44
C ASP A 100 4.66 -6.21 -11.85
N VAL A 101 4.78 -7.49 -12.19
CA VAL A 101 5.83 -8.37 -11.69
C VAL A 101 6.64 -8.88 -12.86
N GLN A 102 7.94 -8.70 -12.78
CA GLN A 102 8.90 -9.25 -13.74
C GLN A 102 9.31 -10.64 -13.23
N GLY A 103 8.49 -11.65 -13.53
CA GLY A 103 8.77 -13.03 -13.13
C GLY A 103 7.61 -13.97 -13.43
N GLU A 104 7.89 -15.05 -14.15
CA GLU A 104 6.89 -16.09 -14.43
C GLU A 104 6.45 -16.77 -13.12
N GLY A 105 5.13 -16.95 -12.95
CA GLY A 105 4.54 -17.62 -11.79
C GLY A 105 4.40 -16.78 -10.52
N VAL A 106 4.75 -15.49 -10.54
CA VAL A 106 4.50 -14.58 -9.40
C VAL A 106 3.08 -14.02 -9.51
N CYS A 107 2.32 -14.07 -8.41
CA CYS A 107 0.99 -13.45 -8.38
C CYS A 107 1.10 -11.93 -8.49
N ARG A 108 0.38 -11.37 -9.46
CA ARG A 108 0.32 -9.93 -9.75
C ARG A 108 -0.55 -9.13 -8.78
N TRP A 109 -1.15 -9.75 -7.78
CA TRP A 109 -2.10 -9.10 -6.87
C TRP A 109 -1.50 -9.00 -5.48
N ARG A 110 -1.20 -7.78 -5.02
CA ARG A 110 -0.75 -7.52 -3.64
C ARG A 110 -1.91 -7.17 -2.73
N ILE A 111 -1.88 -7.67 -1.49
CA ILE A 111 -2.80 -7.28 -0.43
C ILE A 111 -2.56 -5.81 -0.07
N GLN A 112 -3.63 -5.04 0.05
CA GLN A 112 -3.58 -3.66 0.56
C GLN A 112 -3.83 -3.63 2.07
N SER A 113 -3.30 -2.60 2.74
CA SER A 113 -3.42 -2.44 4.20
C SER A 113 -4.87 -2.43 4.68
N GLU A 114 -5.79 -1.83 3.90
CA GLU A 114 -7.23 -1.79 4.22
C GLU A 114 -7.89 -3.18 4.24
N GLY A 115 -7.43 -4.09 3.36
CA GLY A 115 -7.93 -5.46 3.26
C GLY A 115 -7.31 -6.42 4.27
N MET A 116 -6.16 -6.06 4.85
CA MET A 116 -5.40 -6.94 5.74
C MET A 116 -6.19 -7.45 6.95
N PRO A 117 -6.95 -6.63 7.70
CA PRO A 117 -7.73 -7.10 8.85
C PRO A 117 -8.79 -8.15 8.49
N ILE A 118 -9.25 -8.18 7.24
CA ILE A 118 -10.26 -9.11 6.76
C ILE A 118 -9.60 -10.41 6.27
N LEU A 119 -8.50 -10.29 5.53
CA LEU A 119 -7.91 -11.40 4.78
C LEU A 119 -6.91 -12.22 5.60
N GLU A 120 -6.17 -11.58 6.52
CA GLU A 120 -4.97 -12.19 7.12
C GLU A 120 -5.24 -13.55 7.76
N GLY A 121 -6.36 -13.71 8.48
CA GLY A 121 -6.72 -14.95 9.16
C GLY A 121 -7.09 -16.11 8.23
N TYR A 122 -7.30 -15.83 6.95
CA TYR A 122 -7.62 -16.82 5.92
C TYR A 122 -6.43 -17.17 5.03
N VAL A 123 -5.33 -16.40 5.10
CA VAL A 123 -4.10 -16.69 4.34
C VAL A 123 -3.41 -17.92 4.91
N GLY A 124 -3.02 -18.85 4.03
CA GLY A 124 -2.32 -20.06 4.40
C GLY A 124 -0.92 -19.78 4.96
N GLU A 125 -0.47 -20.59 5.91
CA GLU A 125 0.80 -20.37 6.64
C GLU A 125 2.02 -20.29 5.70
N GLY A 126 1.94 -20.91 4.52
CA GLY A 126 2.96 -20.82 3.47
C GLY A 126 3.26 -19.39 2.99
N ARG A 127 2.33 -18.44 3.15
CA ARG A 127 2.51 -17.01 2.81
C ARG A 127 2.66 -16.10 4.02
N VAL A 128 2.80 -16.68 5.22
CA VAL A 128 2.93 -15.95 6.48
C VAL A 128 4.40 -15.93 6.92
N VAL A 129 4.86 -14.76 7.34
CA VAL A 129 6.14 -14.52 8.01
C VAL A 129 5.83 -14.06 9.43
N ARG A 130 6.36 -14.75 10.44
CA ARG A 130 6.14 -14.42 11.85
C ARG A 130 7.33 -13.64 12.40
N LEU A 131 7.05 -12.58 13.14
CA LEU A 131 8.01 -11.70 13.79
C LEU A 131 7.60 -11.54 15.25
N TYR A 132 8.55 -11.55 16.17
CA TYR A 132 8.33 -11.48 17.61
C TYR A 132 9.13 -10.33 18.26
N LYS A 133 10.27 -9.96 17.68
CA LYS A 133 11.22 -9.00 18.25
C LYS A 133 11.05 -7.58 17.73
N ARG A 134 10.99 -6.60 18.63
CA ARG A 134 10.86 -5.17 18.25
C ARG A 134 12.08 -4.69 17.47
N SER A 135 13.27 -5.14 17.82
CA SER A 135 14.49 -4.86 17.05
C SER A 135 14.38 -5.24 15.57
N THR A 136 13.72 -6.37 15.26
CA THR A 136 13.54 -6.84 13.88
C THR A 136 12.52 -5.98 13.13
N LEU A 137 11.41 -5.60 13.78
CA LEU A 137 10.43 -4.68 13.18
C LEU A 137 11.06 -3.31 12.91
N ARG A 138 11.86 -2.80 13.85
CA ARG A 138 12.57 -1.53 13.70
C ARG A 138 13.44 -1.52 12.44
N THR A 139 14.22 -2.58 12.21
CA THR A 139 15.03 -2.71 10.98
C THR A 139 14.18 -2.63 9.72
N LEU A 140 13.03 -3.32 9.68
CA LEU A 140 12.12 -3.29 8.53
C LEU A 140 11.44 -1.92 8.32
N LEU A 141 11.21 -1.17 9.38
CA LEU A 141 10.63 0.17 9.31
C LEU A 141 11.64 1.18 8.77
N VAL A 142 12.87 1.16 9.30
CA VAL A 142 13.96 2.08 8.93
C VAL A 142 14.51 1.79 7.54
N GLU A 143 14.82 0.52 7.24
CA GLU A 143 15.34 0.13 5.93
C GLU A 143 14.19 -0.09 4.95
N MET A 144 14.11 0.73 3.90
CA MET A 144 13.00 0.63 2.94
C MET A 144 13.01 -0.67 2.14
N PHE A 145 14.22 -1.14 1.82
CA PHE A 145 14.46 -2.29 0.96
C PHE A 145 15.61 -3.17 1.48
N PRO A 146 15.42 -3.86 2.62
CA PRO A 146 16.45 -4.74 3.14
C PRO A 146 16.77 -5.87 2.17
N LYS A 147 18.07 -6.07 1.93
CA LYS A 147 18.58 -7.08 1.00
C LYS A 147 18.41 -8.49 1.57
N VAL A 148 18.01 -9.42 0.72
CA VAL A 148 17.82 -10.84 1.05
C VAL A 148 18.90 -11.71 0.41
N THR A 149 19.48 -11.30 -0.71
CA THR A 149 20.50 -12.08 -1.44
C THR A 149 21.87 -12.02 -0.77
N ASP A 150 22.82 -12.82 -1.28
CA ASP A 150 24.24 -12.76 -0.90
C ASP A 150 24.51 -12.95 0.59
N GLY A 151 23.64 -13.71 1.26
CA GLY A 151 23.72 -13.95 2.71
C GLY A 151 23.19 -12.80 3.57
N CYS A 152 22.75 -11.68 2.98
CA CYS A 152 22.18 -10.54 3.72
C CYS A 152 20.90 -10.88 4.49
N TRP A 153 20.18 -11.96 4.11
CA TRP A 153 19.06 -12.47 4.89
C TRP A 153 19.40 -12.76 6.36
N LYS A 154 20.67 -13.04 6.69
CA LYS A 154 21.12 -13.23 8.08
C LYS A 154 20.99 -11.95 8.92
N ASN A 155 21.04 -10.78 8.29
CA ASN A 155 20.90 -9.49 8.97
C ASN A 155 19.43 -9.17 9.33
N LEU A 156 18.48 -9.93 8.79
CA LEU A 156 17.05 -9.81 9.10
C LEU A 156 16.64 -10.59 10.36
N GLY A 157 17.61 -11.14 11.10
CA GLY A 157 17.35 -11.79 12.38
C GLY A 157 16.42 -12.99 12.23
N GLU A 158 15.37 -13.02 13.07
CA GLU A 158 14.48 -14.17 13.21
C GLU A 158 13.66 -14.50 11.95
N ILE A 159 13.43 -13.51 11.08
CA ILE A 159 12.67 -13.73 9.85
C ILE A 159 13.55 -14.14 8.66
N GLY A 160 14.88 -14.05 8.80
CA GLY A 160 15.85 -14.17 7.72
C GLY A 160 15.74 -15.47 6.91
N GLU A 161 15.69 -16.62 7.59
CA GLU A 161 15.53 -17.92 6.91
C GLU A 161 14.17 -18.01 6.24
N ARG A 162 13.11 -17.54 6.92
CA ARG A 162 11.75 -17.59 6.40
C ARG A 162 11.60 -16.79 5.11
N VAL A 163 12.19 -15.60 5.05
CA VAL A 163 12.10 -14.70 3.88
C VAL A 163 13.01 -15.12 2.72
N ARG A 164 14.09 -15.86 3.00
CA ARG A 164 14.93 -16.51 1.98
C ARG A 164 14.13 -17.59 1.25
N ASP A 165 13.39 -18.40 2.00
CA ASP A 165 12.75 -19.61 1.47
C ASP A 165 11.33 -19.37 0.92
N ILE A 166 10.68 -18.28 1.33
CA ILE A 166 9.32 -17.95 0.85
C ILE A 166 9.34 -17.53 -0.62
N GLY A 167 8.34 -18.00 -1.39
CA GLY A 167 8.18 -17.60 -2.80
C GLY A 167 8.02 -16.08 -2.97
N MET A 168 8.36 -15.57 -4.16
CA MET A 168 8.24 -14.14 -4.48
C MET A 168 6.80 -13.61 -4.39
N GLY A 169 6.68 -12.29 -4.32
CA GLY A 169 5.42 -11.56 -4.27
C GLY A 169 4.98 -11.22 -2.85
N CYS A 170 3.70 -10.91 -2.69
CA CYS A 170 3.13 -10.39 -1.45
C CYS A 170 2.91 -11.49 -0.39
N CYS A 171 3.28 -11.19 0.84
CA CYS A 171 3.22 -12.02 2.03
C CYS A 171 2.51 -11.26 3.16
N VAL A 172 2.08 -12.00 4.19
CA VAL A 172 1.53 -11.43 5.42
C VAL A 172 2.61 -11.49 6.50
N LEU A 173 3.06 -10.33 6.99
CA LEU A 173 3.91 -10.23 8.16
C LEU A 173 3.02 -10.17 9.41
N ARG A 174 3.06 -11.23 10.23
CA ARG A 174 2.38 -11.28 11.52
C ARG A 174 3.39 -11.03 12.63
N ILE A 175 3.24 -9.89 13.29
CA ILE A 175 3.94 -9.58 14.52
C ILE A 175 3.11 -10.17 15.65
N GLU A 176 3.62 -11.26 16.25
CA GLU A 176 2.91 -11.99 17.29
C GLU A 176 3.39 -11.55 18.68
N PRO A 177 2.51 -11.54 19.69
CA PRO A 177 2.92 -11.23 21.06
C PRO A 177 3.96 -12.24 21.60
N SER A 178 4.89 -11.74 22.41
CA SER A 178 5.88 -12.54 23.16
C SER A 178 6.11 -11.92 24.53
N ASP A 179 6.43 -12.75 25.52
CA ASP A 179 6.78 -12.35 26.90
C ASP A 179 8.26 -11.91 27.03
N ASP A 180 9.04 -11.99 25.95
CA ASP A 180 10.42 -11.53 25.93
C ASP A 180 10.53 -10.01 26.18
N GLU A 181 11.67 -9.54 26.73
CA GLU A 181 11.90 -8.11 26.97
C GLU A 181 11.84 -7.28 25.68
N ASP A 182 12.31 -7.84 24.55
CA ASP A 182 12.22 -7.25 23.21
C ASP A 182 10.95 -7.72 22.46
N GLY A 183 9.96 -8.26 23.17
CA GLY A 183 8.72 -8.77 22.62
C GLY A 183 7.64 -7.70 22.39
N PHE A 184 6.60 -8.08 21.65
CA PHE A 184 5.38 -7.27 21.53
C PHE A 184 4.29 -7.74 22.49
N LYS A 185 3.47 -6.81 22.97
CA LYS A 185 2.27 -7.12 23.77
C LYS A 185 1.03 -7.33 22.91
N GLU A 186 1.02 -6.69 21.73
CA GLU A 186 -0.13 -6.65 20.84
C GLU A 186 0.24 -7.26 19.49
N ARG A 187 -0.76 -7.87 18.86
CA ARG A 187 -0.62 -8.46 17.54
C ARG A 187 -0.77 -7.38 16.48
N ILE A 188 0.20 -7.28 15.57
CA ILE A 188 0.18 -6.34 14.45
C ILE A 188 0.33 -7.15 13.15
N VAL A 189 -0.41 -6.78 12.10
CA VAL A 189 -0.34 -7.47 10.82
C VAL A 189 -0.10 -6.47 9.70
N LEU A 190 0.96 -6.69 8.93
CA LEU A 190 1.41 -5.78 7.88
C LEU A 190 1.63 -6.51 6.55
N PRO A 191 1.35 -5.85 5.41
CA PRO A 191 1.67 -6.40 4.09
C PRO A 191 3.19 -6.32 3.85
N LEU A 192 3.78 -7.41 3.40
CA LEU A 192 5.21 -7.52 3.09
C LEU A 192 5.39 -7.98 1.64
N TRP A 193 6.20 -7.30 0.85
CA TRP A 193 6.55 -7.73 -0.49
C TRP A 193 7.93 -8.39 -0.48
N ARG A 194 8.05 -9.61 -0.99
CA ARG A 194 9.33 -10.27 -1.24
C ARG A 194 9.66 -10.19 -2.73
N SER A 195 10.68 -9.43 -3.08
CA SER A 195 11.27 -9.42 -4.43
C SER A 195 12.38 -10.47 -4.53
N LEU A 196 13.03 -10.56 -5.69
CA LEU A 196 14.19 -11.42 -5.87
C LEU A 196 15.34 -11.03 -4.94
N HIS A 197 15.62 -9.73 -4.81
CA HIS A 197 16.80 -9.19 -4.14
C HIS A 197 16.54 -8.58 -2.77
N SER A 198 15.30 -8.17 -2.48
CA SER A 198 14.95 -7.37 -1.31
C SER A 198 13.57 -7.70 -0.74
N LEU A 199 13.31 -7.19 0.47
CA LEU A 199 11.96 -7.08 1.01
C LEU A 199 11.50 -5.64 0.97
N ASN A 200 10.20 -5.43 0.93
CA ASN A 200 9.60 -4.13 1.16
C ASN A 200 8.41 -4.29 2.10
N LEU A 201 8.45 -3.61 3.23
CA LEU A 201 7.27 -3.44 4.07
C LEU A 201 6.34 -2.44 3.37
N MET A 202 5.19 -2.91 2.87
CA MET A 202 4.30 -2.15 1.98
C MET A 202 3.47 -1.12 2.76
N LEU A 203 4.19 -0.18 3.37
CA LEU A 203 3.67 0.96 4.12
C LEU A 203 4.18 2.25 3.48
N ALA A 204 3.33 3.27 3.50
CA ALA A 204 3.71 4.62 3.12
C ALA A 204 4.82 5.15 4.05
N LYS A 205 5.57 6.16 3.59
CA LYS A 205 6.69 6.71 4.37
C LYS A 205 6.18 7.33 5.68
N GLU A 206 5.04 7.99 5.61
CA GLU A 206 4.36 8.64 6.71
C GLU A 206 3.95 7.61 7.75
N ASP A 207 3.39 6.47 7.32
CA ASP A 207 3.01 5.35 8.19
C ASP A 207 4.22 4.70 8.89
N ARG A 208 5.35 4.56 8.17
CA ARG A 208 6.61 4.05 8.76
C ARG A 208 7.10 4.99 9.87
N THR A 209 7.17 6.30 9.59
CA THR A 209 7.56 7.31 10.58
C THR A 209 6.59 7.32 11.77
N ALA A 210 5.30 7.24 11.49
CA ALA A 210 4.23 7.13 12.49
C ALA A 210 4.40 5.91 13.40
N MET A 211 4.80 4.75 12.87
CA MET A 211 5.06 3.54 13.66
C MET A 211 6.36 3.66 14.46
N LEU A 212 7.42 4.22 13.88
CA LEU A 212 8.68 4.47 14.59
C LEU A 212 8.46 5.37 15.82
N LEU A 213 7.70 6.45 15.65
CA LEU A 213 7.33 7.34 16.74
C LEU A 213 6.46 6.64 17.79
N ARG A 214 5.39 5.94 17.39
CA ARG A 214 4.45 5.34 18.35
C ARG A 214 5.00 4.12 19.09
N ILE A 215 5.82 3.31 18.43
CA ILE A 215 6.33 2.05 19.00
C ILE A 215 7.69 2.27 19.66
N PHE A 216 8.57 3.07 19.06
CA PHE A 216 9.96 3.22 19.52
C PHE A 216 10.26 4.60 20.10
N ASN A 217 9.34 5.58 19.96
CA ASN A 217 9.57 6.97 20.32
C ASN A 217 10.79 7.56 19.59
N GLU A 218 10.96 7.16 18.32
CA GLU A 218 12.08 7.56 17.48
C GLU A 218 11.62 8.36 16.27
N ASN A 219 12.38 9.39 15.90
CA ASN A 219 12.25 10.11 14.64
C ASN A 219 13.56 9.96 13.86
N VAL A 220 13.64 8.92 13.03
CA VAL A 220 14.86 8.59 12.28
C VAL A 220 14.58 8.65 10.78
N PRO A 221 15.54 9.10 9.96
CA PRO A 221 15.39 9.11 8.51
C PRO A 221 15.25 7.69 7.97
N LEU A 222 14.38 7.51 6.98
CA LEU A 222 14.23 6.23 6.29
C LEU A 222 15.42 6.01 5.34
N VAL A 223 16.01 4.82 5.38
CA VAL A 223 17.17 4.46 4.56
C VAL A 223 16.70 3.78 3.29
N ASN A 224 16.91 4.42 2.14
CA ASN A 224 16.63 3.83 0.83
C ASN A 224 17.90 3.29 0.17
N ASN A 225 18.04 1.95 0.14
CA ASN A 225 19.23 1.30 -0.40
C ASN A 225 19.24 1.12 -1.92
N HIS A 226 18.14 1.45 -2.64
CA HIS A 226 18.09 1.40 -4.10
C HIS A 226 18.63 2.67 -4.79
N HIS A 227 18.74 3.80 -4.06
CA HIS A 227 19.27 5.06 -4.60
C HIS A 227 20.44 5.54 -3.73
N PRO A 228 21.69 5.13 -4.02
CA PRO A 228 22.86 5.48 -3.19
C PRO A 228 23.08 6.99 -3.04
N ALA A 229 22.57 7.82 -3.95
CA ALA A 229 22.62 9.28 -3.86
C ALA A 229 21.77 9.87 -2.71
N GLN A 230 20.71 9.18 -2.26
CA GLN A 230 19.86 9.64 -1.15
C GLN A 230 20.45 9.32 0.22
N ARG A 231 21.47 8.46 0.32
CA ARG A 231 22.16 8.21 1.60
C ARG A 231 22.79 9.49 2.14
N ALA A 232 23.42 10.30 1.29
CA ALA A 232 24.05 11.56 1.69
C ALA A 232 23.02 12.62 2.11
N ALA A 233 21.86 12.67 1.42
CA ALA A 233 20.76 13.59 1.72
C ALA A 233 20.05 13.25 3.05
N ALA A 234 19.85 11.96 3.33
CA ALA A 234 19.20 11.51 4.57
C ALA A 234 20.04 11.78 5.84
N VAL A 235 21.38 11.78 5.75
CA VAL A 235 22.24 12.15 6.89
C VAL A 235 22.23 13.65 7.15
N VAL A 236 22.12 14.48 6.11
CA VAL A 236 22.04 15.95 6.28
C VAL A 236 20.65 16.37 6.76
N ASP A 237 19.56 15.78 6.25
CA ASP A 237 18.21 16.07 6.76
C ASP A 237 18.03 15.64 8.22
N ALA A 238 18.64 14.52 8.64
CA ALA A 238 18.62 14.11 10.04
C ALA A 238 19.43 15.05 10.95
N ALA A 239 20.58 15.53 10.48
CA ALA A 239 21.38 16.51 11.23
C ALA A 239 20.70 17.88 11.30
N VAL A 240 19.95 18.28 10.26
CA VAL A 240 19.17 19.53 10.24
C VAL A 240 17.95 19.40 11.14
N ALA A 241 17.24 18.27 11.13
CA ALA A 241 16.12 18.02 12.03
C ALA A 241 16.55 17.93 13.50
N GLU A 242 17.69 17.33 13.82
CA GLU A 242 18.25 17.35 15.18
C GLU A 242 18.65 18.77 15.63
N ALA A 243 19.13 19.62 14.71
CA ALA A 243 19.43 21.03 14.98
C ALA A 243 18.16 21.88 15.18
N GLU A 244 17.12 21.68 14.38
CA GLU A 244 15.84 22.40 14.49
C GLU A 244 15.07 22.03 15.77
N VAL A 245 15.15 20.78 16.22
CA VAL A 245 14.55 20.36 17.50
C VAL A 245 15.30 20.97 18.70
N ALA A 246 16.62 21.17 18.58
CA ALA A 246 17.41 21.88 19.59
C ALA A 246 17.11 23.38 19.62
N GLU A 247 16.82 24.00 18.47
CA GLU A 247 16.52 25.43 18.35
C GLU A 247 15.06 25.76 18.77
N ALA A 248 14.12 24.84 18.52
CA ALA A 248 12.73 24.95 18.96
C ALA A 248 12.56 24.87 20.50
N ALA A 249 13.50 24.24 21.21
CA ALA A 249 13.50 24.21 22.67
C ALA A 249 13.81 25.60 23.31
N THR A 250 14.36 26.54 22.53
CA THR A 250 14.72 27.89 22.99
C THR A 250 13.72 28.99 22.67
N ALA A 251 12.68 28.73 21.86
CA ALA A 251 11.77 29.76 21.37
C ALA A 251 10.30 29.37 21.53
N ASN A 252 9.83 29.22 22.77
CA ASN A 252 8.41 28.99 23.04
C ASN A 252 7.72 30.33 23.40
N GLY A 253 6.94 30.88 22.46
CA GLY A 253 6.20 32.12 22.64
C GLY A 253 5.14 32.35 21.58
N ASN A 254 3.92 31.92 21.89
CA ASN A 254 2.63 32.23 21.24
C ASN A 254 2.32 31.59 19.89
N GLY A 255 1.17 30.91 19.85
CA GLY A 255 0.63 30.24 18.68
C GLY A 255 -0.42 31.02 17.91
N GLU A 256 -0.78 30.51 16.74
CA GLU A 256 -2.16 30.30 16.31
C GLU A 256 -2.18 29.33 15.11
N ALA A 257 -3.25 28.57 15.00
CA ALA A 257 -3.42 27.47 14.07
C ALA A 257 -3.79 27.92 12.66
N ALA A 258 -3.27 27.23 11.64
CA ALA A 258 -3.83 27.26 10.30
C ALA A 258 -3.79 25.86 9.67
N ALA A 259 -4.97 25.42 9.22
CA ALA A 259 -5.25 24.14 8.60
C ALA A 259 -4.49 23.95 7.28
N VAL A 260 -3.99 22.73 7.04
CA VAL A 260 -3.41 22.33 5.76
C VAL A 260 -4.18 21.13 5.22
N ALA A 261 -4.70 21.31 4.01
CA ALA A 261 -5.45 20.33 3.24
C ALA A 261 -4.56 19.14 2.85
N GLU A 262 -5.08 17.92 3.02
CA GLU A 262 -4.46 16.70 2.55
C GLU A 262 -4.39 16.67 1.02
N LYS A 263 -3.17 16.59 0.49
CA LYS A 263 -2.88 16.01 -0.82
C LYS A 263 -2.21 14.67 -0.56
N SER A 264 -2.97 13.59 -0.75
CA SER A 264 -2.42 12.24 -0.86
C SER A 264 -1.69 12.12 -2.19
N GLU A 265 -0.36 12.22 -2.17
CA GLU A 265 0.48 11.76 -3.28
C GLU A 265 0.64 10.24 -3.15
N ASP A 266 -0.14 9.50 -3.94
CA ASP A 266 0.13 8.09 -4.21
C ASP A 266 1.51 8.00 -4.88
N VAL A 267 2.52 7.57 -4.13
CA VAL A 267 3.84 7.25 -4.68
C VAL A 267 3.71 5.99 -5.54
N GLU A 268 3.67 6.20 -6.86
CA GLU A 268 3.86 5.17 -7.86
C GLU A 268 5.28 4.60 -7.70
N MET A 269 5.39 3.50 -6.96
CA MET A 269 6.66 2.85 -6.67
C MET A 269 6.99 1.91 -7.82
N ASP A 270 7.50 2.49 -8.91
CA ASP A 270 8.01 1.80 -10.07
C ASP A 270 9.30 1.05 -9.69
N ALA A 271 9.22 -0.27 -9.65
CA ALA A 271 10.38 -1.14 -9.53
C ALA A 271 10.96 -1.37 -10.93
N ALA A 272 11.45 -0.30 -11.55
CA ALA A 272 12.28 -0.40 -12.75
C ALA A 272 13.69 -0.82 -12.33
N GLU A 273 14.00 -2.12 -12.45
CA GLU A 273 15.36 -2.62 -12.39
C GLU A 273 16.13 -2.11 -13.63
N ALA A 274 17.15 -1.26 -13.40
CA ALA A 274 18.11 -0.92 -14.43
C ALA A 274 19.14 -2.07 -14.60
N PRO A 275 19.54 -2.44 -15.82
CA PRO A 275 20.60 -3.43 -16.01
C PRO A 275 21.94 -2.84 -15.62
N LEU A 276 22.69 -3.55 -14.76
CA LEU A 276 24.12 -3.28 -14.57
C LEU A 276 24.88 -3.79 -15.80
N GLU A 277 25.42 -2.87 -16.60
CA GLU A 277 26.36 -3.17 -17.67
C GLU A 277 27.61 -3.85 -17.08
N SER A 278 27.93 -5.05 -17.57
CA SER A 278 29.20 -5.70 -17.30
C SER A 278 30.27 -5.11 -18.22
N GLU A 279 31.22 -4.35 -17.68
CA GLU A 279 32.47 -4.05 -18.39
C GLU A 279 33.25 -5.36 -18.61
N ALA A 280 33.21 -5.85 -19.85
CA ALA A 280 34.12 -6.87 -20.32
C ALA A 280 35.46 -6.21 -20.66
N ALA A 281 36.42 -6.27 -19.73
CA ALA A 281 37.82 -6.03 -20.04
C ALA A 281 38.33 -7.17 -20.95
N SER A 282 38.43 -6.90 -22.25
CA SER A 282 39.25 -7.68 -23.17
C SER A 282 40.60 -6.98 -23.30
N ASP A 283 41.66 -7.60 -22.79
CA ASP A 283 43.02 -7.24 -23.13
C ASP A 283 43.80 -8.53 -23.49
N GLN A 284 44.16 -8.61 -24.77
CA GLN A 284 45.34 -9.23 -25.38
C GLN A 284 45.67 -10.72 -25.09
N LEU A 285 45.45 -11.59 -26.09
CA LEU A 285 46.45 -12.04 -27.08
C LEU A 285 45.86 -13.04 -28.08
#